data_AF-A0A914LUB3-F1
#
_entry.id   AF-A0A914LUB3-F1
#
_cell.length_a   1.000
_cell.length_b   1.000
_cell.length_c   1.000
_cell.angle_alpha   90.00
_cell.angle_beta   90.00
_cell.angle_gamma   90.00
#
_symmetry.space_group_name_H-M   'P 1'
#
loop_
_entity.id
_entity.type
_entity.pdbx_description
1 polymer ?
#
loop_
_entity_poly.entity_id
_entity_poly.type
_entity_poly.pdbx_seq_one_letter_code
_entity_poly.pdbx_strand_id
1 'polypeptide(L)' 'MGVVDVLKMLISLFYSCDTHNPLIPYIAKQYLTQFEEFEKMARIWTKRYAS' A
#
# COMPACT_ATOMS: atom_id res chain seq x y z
N MET A 1 -8.21 0.74 -22.11
CA MET A 1 -7.37 0.53 -20.93
C MET A 1 -6.43 -0.63 -21.23
N GLY A 2 -5.15 -0.35 -21.39
CA GLY A 2 -4.13 -1.36 -21.66
C GLY A 2 -3.40 -1.79 -20.37
N VAL A 3 -2.58 -2.83 -20.47
CA VAL A 3 -1.77 -3.32 -19.33
C VAL A 3 -0.90 -2.22 -18.73
N VAL A 4 -0.35 -1.34 -19.56
CA VAL A 4 0.47 -0.19 -19.13
C VAL A 4 -0.33 0.79 -18.26
N ASP A 5 -1.61 1.00 -18.56
CA ASP A 5 -2.46 1.91 -17.77
C ASP A 5 -2.70 1.31 -16.37
N VAL A 6 -2.95 0.00 -16.30
CA VAL A 6 -3.13 -0.72 -15.03
C VAL A 6 -1.85 -0.68 -14.18
N LEU A 7 -0.68 -0.87 -14.78
CA LEU A 7 0.59 -0.78 -14.07
C LEU A 7 0.84 0.63 -13.50
N LYS A 8 0.50 1.68 -14.26
CA LYS A 8 0.58 3.07 -13.76
C LYS A 8 -0.36 3.31 -12.58
N MET A 9 -1.57 2.76 -12.63
CA MET A 9 -2.51 2.84 -11.52
C MET A 9 -1.99 2.14 -10.26
N LEU A 10 -1.37 0.96 -10.40
CA LEU A 10 -0.74 0.25 -9.29
C LEU A 10 0.41 1.06 -8.69
N ILE A 11 1.26 1.66 -9.53
CA ILE A 11 2.34 2.55 -9.06
C ILE A 11 1.77 3.73 -8.28
N SER A 12 0.73 4.40 -8.81
CA SER A 12 0.05 5.49 -8.10
C SER A 12 -0.49 5.04 -6.74
N LEU A 13 -1.08 3.84 -6.66
CA LEU A 13 -1.63 3.29 -5.42
C LEU A 13 -0.56 3.02 -4.37
N PHE A 14 0.67 2.67 -4.77
CA PHE A 14 1.79 2.51 -3.82
C PHE A 14 2.22 3.84 -3.17
N TYR A 15 2.02 4.97 -3.85
CA TYR A 15 2.30 6.30 -3.27
C TYR A 15 1.10 6.87 -2.50
N SER A 16 -0.12 6.56 -2.94
CA SER A 16 -1.36 7.02 -2.31
C SER A 16 -2.36 5.87 -2.16
N CYS A 17 -2.32 5.19 -1.01
CA CYS A 17 -3.22 4.08 -0.69
C CYS A 17 -4.68 4.55 -0.57
N ASP A 18 -5.62 3.79 -1.14
CA ASP A 18 -7.05 3.98 -0.86
C ASP A 18 -7.42 3.36 0.50
N THR A 19 -7.83 4.22 1.45
CA THR A 19 -8.28 3.80 2.79
C THR A 19 -9.80 3.67 2.91
N HIS A 20 -10.56 4.09 1.90
CA HIS A 20 -12.02 4.00 1.88
C HIS A 20 -12.51 2.62 1.43
N ASN A 21 -11.80 1.97 0.50
CA ASN A 21 -12.13 0.62 0.01
C ASN A 21 -10.97 -0.37 0.22
N PRO A 22 -10.51 -0.60 1.46
CA PRO A 22 -9.37 -1.46 1.69
C PRO A 22 -9.76 -2.93 1.56
N LEU A 23 -8.91 -3.71 0.88
CA LEU A 23 -9.03 -5.17 0.87
C LEU A 23 -8.75 -5.78 2.25
N ILE A 24 -7.89 -5.13 3.04
CA ILE A 24 -7.54 -5.54 4.41
C ILE A 24 -7.86 -4.37 5.36
N PRO A 25 -9.05 -4.34 5.99
CA PRO A 25 -9.48 -3.23 6.83
C PRO A 25 -8.53 -2.88 7.97
N TYR A 26 -7.85 -3.88 8.53
CA TYR A 26 -6.87 -3.69 9.59
C TYR A 26 -5.69 -2.81 9.15
N ILE A 27 -5.17 -3.02 7.94
CA ILE A 27 -4.04 -2.25 7.41
C ILE A 27 -4.46 -0.79 7.16
N ALA A 28 -5.68 -0.56 6.66
CA ALA A 28 -6.21 0.80 6.51
C ALA A 28 -6.40 1.52 7.85
N LYS A 29 -6.93 0.81 8.87
CA LYS A 29 -7.00 1.35 10.23
C LYS A 29 -5.61 1.71 10.75
N GLN A 30 -4.62 0.85 10.54
CA GLN A 30 -3.23 1.10 10.96
C GLN A 30 -2.62 2.28 10.22
N TYR A 31 -2.84 2.40 8.91
CA TYR A 31 -2.41 3.55 8.11
C TYR A 31 -2.98 4.87 8.66
N LEU A 32 -4.27 4.89 9.04
CA LEU A 32 -4.94 6.09 9.53
C LEU A 32 -4.64 6.43 11.00
N THR A 33 -4.35 5.43 11.83
CA THR A 33 -4.25 5.62 13.30
C THR A 33 -2.84 5.42 13.86
N GLN A 34 -1.96 4.72 13.13
CA GLN A 34 -0.62 4.28 13.56
C GLN A 34 0.35 4.30 12.37
N PHE A 35 0.46 5.45 11.70
CA PHE A 35 1.19 5.60 10.45
C PHE A 35 2.67 5.18 10.55
N GLU A 36 3.34 5.45 11.68
CA GLU A 36 4.74 5.08 11.88
C GLU A 36 4.96 3.55 11.87
N GLU A 37 4.08 2.79 12.54
CA GLU A 37 4.17 1.32 12.53
C GLU A 37 3.78 0.75 11.16
N PHE A 38 2.83 1.37 10.46
CA PHE A 38 2.52 1.03 9.07
C PHE A 38 3.76 1.18 8.17
N GLU A 39 4.44 2.34 8.21
CA GLU A 39 5.64 2.63 7.41
C GLU A 39 6.77 1.64 7.71
N LYS A 40 7.02 1.37 8.99
CA LYS A 40 8.02 0.40 9.44
C LYS A 40 7.73 -1.00 8.91
N MET A 41 6.49 -1.47 9.03
CA MET A 41 6.10 -2.79 8.56
C MET A 41 6.15 -2.89 7.03
N ALA A 42 5.70 -1.85 6.32
CA ALA A 42 5.80 -1.78 4.87
C ALA A 42 7.25 -1.93 4.40
N ARG A 43 8.21 -1.21 5.00
CA ARG A 43 9.64 -1.33 4.68
C ARG A 43 10.20 -2.71 4.97
N ILE A 44 9.85 -3.30 6.11
CA ILE A 44 10.30 -4.65 6.49
C ILE A 44 9.80 -5.68 5.48
N TRP A 45 8.51 -5.63 5.12
CA TRP A 45 7.91 -6.57 4.18
C TRP A 45 8.45 -6.39 2.78
N THR A 46 8.59 -5.15 2.28
CA THR A 46 9.22 -4.88 0.99
C THR A 46 10.63 -5.45 0.96
N LYS A 47 11.47 -5.15 1.97
CA LYS A 47 12.83 -5.70 2.03
C LYS A 47 12.87 -7.23 2.08
N ARG A 48 11.87 -7.86 2.71
CA ARG A 48 11.83 -9.32 2.90
C ARG A 48 11.35 -10.06 1.64
N TYR A 49 10.41 -9.48 0.90
CA TYR A 49 9.70 -10.18 -0.17
C TYR A 49 9.89 -9.58 -1.57
N ALA A 50 10.35 -8.33 -1.66
CA ALA A 50 10.74 -7.70 -2.91
C ALA A 50 12.28 -7.59 -2.94
N SER A 51 12.89 -8.45 -3.75
CA SER A 51 14.33 -8.47 -4.04
C SER A 51 14.67 -7.46 -5.14
#